data_AF-A0A2W3ZCK8-F1
#
_entry.id   AF-A0A2W3ZCK8-F1
#
_cell.length_a   1.000
_cell.length_b   1.000
_cell.length_c   1.000
_cell.angle_alpha   90.00
_cell.angle_beta   90.00
_cell.angle_gamma   90.00
#
_symmetry.space_group_name_H-M   'P 1'
#
loop_
_entity.id
_entity.type
_entity.pdbx_description
1 polymer ?
#
loop_
_entity_poly.entity_id
_entity_poly.type
_entity_poly.pdbx_seq_one_letter_code
_entity_poly.pdbx_strand_id
1 'polypeptide(L)'
;MINQIEKMPVELKRKLRKFNRLVTEASFLDAEIQADLKKARVPYDNLVAEAKSASGPQTEALAYINNGECLDKEALDQSIADIESIYLHFANQPVEDDDLL
;
A
#
# COMPACT_ATOMS: atom_id res chain seq x y z
N MET A 1 38.85 -24.38 -20.31
CA MET A 1 38.49 -24.21 -18.89
C MET A 1 37.00 -24.43 -18.76
N ILE A 2 36.57 -25.44 -18.03
CA ILE A 2 35.14 -25.64 -17.73
C ILE A 2 34.82 -24.69 -16.59
N ASN A 3 33.97 -23.70 -16.83
CA ASN A 3 33.38 -22.90 -15.75
C ASN A 3 32.63 -23.86 -14.83
N GLN A 4 33.10 -24.02 -13.59
CA GLN A 4 32.31 -24.71 -12.59
C GLN A 4 31.04 -23.90 -12.36
N ILE A 5 29.89 -24.53 -12.60
CA ILE A 5 28.61 -23.95 -12.21
C ILE A 5 28.54 -24.04 -10.68
N GLU A 6 28.82 -22.93 -10.01
CA GLU A 6 28.62 -22.85 -8.57
C GLU A 6 27.12 -22.97 -8.25
N LYS A 7 26.77 -23.96 -7.42
CA LYS A 7 25.39 -24.10 -6.95
C LYS A 7 25.05 -22.90 -6.07
N MET A 8 23.85 -22.33 -6.25
CA MET A 8 23.38 -21.22 -5.41
C MET A 8 23.47 -21.56 -3.92
N PRO A 9 24.03 -20.66 -3.07
CA PRO A 9 24.16 -20.88 -1.63
C PRO A 9 22.82 -21.19 -0.97
N VAL A 10 22.82 -22.14 -0.03
CA VAL A 10 21.61 -22.52 0.75
C VAL A 10 21.01 -21.30 1.44
N GLU A 11 21.86 -20.42 1.97
CA GLU A 11 21.43 -19.21 2.66
C GLU A 11 20.67 -18.24 1.75
N LEU A 12 21.13 -18.06 0.51
CA LEU A 12 20.43 -17.22 -0.45
C LEU A 12 19.05 -17.81 -0.78
N LYS A 13 18.96 -19.13 -1.00
CA LYS A 13 17.67 -19.81 -1.21
C LYS A 13 16.73 -19.65 -0.02
N ARG A 14 17.26 -19.64 1.21
CA ARG A 14 16.47 -19.41 2.43
C ARG A 14 15.92 -17.98 2.48
N LYS A 15 16.77 -16.99 2.19
CA LYS A 15 16.37 -15.57 2.11
C LYS A 15 15.32 -15.34 1.04
N LEU A 16 15.48 -15.90 -0.16
CA LEU A 16 14.51 -15.79 -1.26
C LEU A 16 13.13 -16.35 -0.87
N ARG A 17 13.07 -17.49 -0.16
CA ARG A 17 11.80 -18.04 0.34
C ARG A 17 11.14 -17.14 1.38
N LYS A 18 11.94 -16.59 2.31
CA LYS A 18 11.43 -15.64 3.31
C LYS A 18 10.90 -14.37 2.62
N PHE A 19 11.65 -13.84 1.66
CA PHE A 19 11.26 -12.67 0.89
C PHE A 19 9.95 -12.91 0.13
N ASN A 20 9.83 -14.02 -0.61
CA ASN A 20 8.59 -14.36 -1.31
C ASN A 20 7.39 -14.43 -0.37
N ARG A 21 7.56 -15.04 0.81
CA ARG A 21 6.49 -15.12 1.81
C ARG A 21 6.07 -13.72 2.27
N LEU A 22 7.01 -12.85 2.63
CA LEU A 22 6.72 -11.49 3.08
C LEU A 22 6.04 -10.66 1.99
N VAL A 23 6.49 -10.75 0.73
CA VAL A 23 5.83 -10.07 -0.41
C VAL A 23 4.40 -10.58 -0.61
N THR A 24 4.19 -11.90 -0.45
CA THR A 24 2.86 -12.50 -0.56
C THR A 24 1.94 -12.01 0.57
N GLU A 25 2.44 -12.01 1.81
CA GLU A 25 1.70 -11.50 2.98
C GLU A 25 1.35 -10.01 2.81
N ALA A 26 2.30 -9.19 2.36
CA ALA A 26 2.07 -7.77 2.07
C ALA A 26 1.02 -7.57 0.97
N SER A 27 1.06 -8.37 -0.10
CA SER A 27 0.07 -8.30 -1.19
C SER A 27 -1.35 -8.66 -0.73
N PHE A 28 -1.51 -9.62 0.19
CA PHE A 28 -2.82 -9.93 0.75
C PHE A 28 -3.34 -8.80 1.64
N LEU A 29 -2.48 -8.24 2.48
CA LEU A 29 -2.85 -7.12 3.35
C LEU A 29 -3.21 -5.87 2.54
N ASP A 30 -2.48 -5.58 1.46
CA ASP A 30 -2.81 -4.47 0.55
C ASP A 30 -4.19 -4.65 -0.09
N ALA A 31 -4.55 -5.88 -0.48
CA ALA A 31 -5.89 -6.19 -0.99
C ALA A 31 -6.99 -6.00 0.06
N GLU A 32 -6.71 -6.33 1.34
CA GLU A 32 -7.63 -6.06 2.45
C GLU A 32 -7.82 -4.55 2.68
N ILE A 33 -6.73 -3.78 2.67
CA ILE A 33 -6.75 -2.31 2.77
C ILE A 33 -7.58 -1.70 1.62
N GLN A 34 -7.35 -2.13 0.38
CA GLN A 34 -8.14 -1.69 -0.77
C GLN A 34 -9.63 -1.99 -0.61
N ALA A 35 -9.98 -3.19 -0.10
CA ALA A 35 -11.36 -3.56 0.14
C ALA A 35 -12.03 -2.69 1.21
N ASP A 36 -11.31 -2.35 2.28
CA ASP A 36 -11.82 -1.51 3.36
C ASP A 36 -11.96 -0.04 2.94
N LEU A 37 -10.99 0.50 2.20
CA LEU A 37 -11.08 1.84 1.60
C LEU A 37 -12.27 1.94 0.64
N LYS A 38 -12.49 0.91 -0.19
CA LYS A 38 -13.65 0.85 -1.09
C LYS A 38 -14.98 0.86 -0.33
N LYS A 39 -15.10 0.13 0.78
CA LYS A 39 -16.31 0.17 1.64
C LYS A 39 -16.56 1.58 2.19
N ALA A 40 -15.48 2.29 2.54
CA ALA A 40 -15.52 3.67 3.01
C ALA A 40 -15.59 4.72 1.89
N ARG A 41 -15.65 4.30 0.62
CA ARG A 41 -15.66 5.17 -0.58
C ARG A 41 -14.43 6.09 -0.68
N VAL A 42 -13.32 5.68 -0.07
CA VAL A 42 -12.04 6.37 -0.18
C VAL A 42 -11.33 5.85 -1.43
N PRO A 43 -11.05 6.69 -2.43
CA PRO A 43 -10.33 6.24 -3.61
C PRO A 43 -8.89 5.88 -3.23
N TYR A 44 -8.50 4.63 -3.48
CA TYR A 44 -7.15 4.16 -3.18
C TYR A 44 -6.08 5.04 -3.84
N ASP A 45 -6.32 5.45 -5.09
CA ASP A 45 -5.41 6.31 -5.85
C ASP A 45 -5.16 7.67 -5.19
N ASN A 46 -6.04 8.15 -4.32
CA ASN A 46 -5.84 9.38 -3.56
C ASN A 46 -4.84 9.21 -2.39
N LEU A 47 -4.44 7.98 -2.05
CA LEU A 47 -3.47 7.67 -0.99
C LEU A 47 -2.08 7.28 -1.50
N VAL A 48 -1.94 7.01 -2.81
CA VAL A 48 -0.70 6.55 -3.47
C VAL A 48 -0.26 7.49 -4.61
N ALA A 49 -0.73 8.74 -4.60
CA ALA A 49 -0.85 9.55 -5.82
C ALA A 49 0.49 10.13 -6.34
N GLU A 50 1.04 9.57 -7.43
CA GLU A 50 1.75 10.38 -8.44
C GLU A 50 0.78 10.68 -9.61
N ALA A 51 0.15 11.87 -9.54
CA ALA A 51 -0.49 12.60 -10.64
C ALA A 51 -1.43 11.82 -11.59
N LYS A 52 -2.63 11.42 -11.11
CA LYS A 52 -3.88 11.26 -11.91
C LYS A 52 -5.12 10.84 -11.10
N SER A 53 -5.13 10.98 -9.78
CA SER A 53 -6.21 10.47 -8.94
C SER A 53 -7.47 11.35 -8.94
N ALA A 54 -8.57 10.77 -8.46
CA ALA A 54 -9.90 11.36 -8.43
C ALA A 54 -9.93 12.74 -7.75
N SER A 55 -10.95 13.54 -8.06
CA SER A 55 -11.18 14.84 -7.42
C SER A 55 -11.15 14.72 -5.90
N GLY A 56 -10.45 15.63 -5.22
CA GLY A 56 -10.38 15.69 -3.76
C GLY A 56 -8.95 15.81 -3.23
N PRO A 57 -8.77 15.73 -1.90
CA PRO A 57 -7.45 15.74 -1.28
C PRO A 57 -6.68 14.46 -1.61
N GLN A 58 -5.35 14.57 -1.62
CA GLN A 58 -4.43 13.52 -2.05
C GLN A 58 -3.22 13.46 -1.12
N THR A 59 -2.62 12.28 -0.98
CA THR A 59 -1.35 12.01 -0.31
C THR A 59 -0.61 10.89 -1.02
N GLU A 60 0.68 10.77 -0.74
CA GLU A 60 1.53 9.64 -1.12
C GLU A 60 1.80 8.71 0.08
N ALA A 61 1.23 8.99 1.25
CA ALA A 61 1.51 8.27 2.50
C ALA A 61 1.37 6.74 2.41
N LEU A 62 0.41 6.22 1.64
CA LEU A 62 0.29 4.77 1.43
C LEU A 62 1.38 4.24 0.49
N ALA A 63 1.85 5.04 -0.47
CA ALA A 63 3.02 4.70 -1.29
C ALA A 63 4.30 4.63 -0.44
N TYR A 64 4.52 5.58 0.47
CA TYR A 64 5.62 5.54 1.43
C TYR A 64 5.61 4.25 2.29
N ILE A 65 4.43 3.84 2.77
CA ILE A 65 4.26 2.58 3.51
C ILE A 65 4.57 1.37 2.61
N ASN A 66 3.99 1.31 1.40
CA ASN A 66 4.15 0.19 0.47
C ASN A 66 5.60 0.00 0.00
N ASN A 67 6.34 1.10 -0.14
CA ASN A 67 7.75 1.09 -0.52
C ASN A 67 8.70 0.84 0.67
N GLY A 68 8.18 0.75 1.89
CA GLY A 68 8.98 0.57 3.11
C GLY A 68 9.84 1.80 3.45
N GLU A 69 9.40 2.99 3.06
CA GLU A 69 10.10 4.26 3.27
C GLU A 69 9.85 4.85 4.67
N CYS A 70 8.84 4.34 5.40
CA CYS A 70 8.64 4.63 6.82
C CYS A 70 9.67 3.88 7.69
N LEU A 71 10.89 4.43 7.78
CA LEU A 71 12.03 3.76 8.43
C LEU A 71 11.95 3.71 9.97
N ASP A 72 11.10 4.52 10.57
CA ASP A 72 10.87 4.58 12.01
C ASP A 72 9.39 4.77 12.34
N LYS A 73 9.09 4.73 13.64
CA LYS A 73 7.73 4.83 14.14
C LYS A 73 7.11 6.20 13.85
N GLU A 74 7.89 7.28 13.90
CA GLU A 74 7.38 8.64 13.71
C GLU A 74 6.96 8.85 12.25
N ALA A 75 7.76 8.37 11.29
CA ALA A 75 7.43 8.39 9.87
C ALA A 75 6.19 7.55 9.54
N LEU A 76 6.04 6.39 10.19
CA LEU A 76 4.85 5.54 10.04
C LEU A 76 3.60 6.23 10.62
N ASP A 77 3.68 6.77 11.83
CA ASP A 77 2.55 7.44 12.49
C ASP A 77 2.09 8.66 11.68
N GLN A 78 3.02 9.44 11.11
CA GLN A 78 2.68 10.57 10.25
C GLN A 78 1.95 10.12 8.98
N SER A 79 2.43 9.05 8.34
CA SER A 79 1.78 8.49 7.14
C SER A 79 0.36 8.00 7.45
N ILE A 80 0.15 7.40 8.62
CA ILE A 80 -1.18 6.99 9.09
C ILE A 80 -2.09 8.20 9.31
N ALA A 81 -1.60 9.28 9.92
CA ALA A 81 -2.37 10.50 10.15
C ALA A 81 -2.78 11.17 8.83
N ASP A 82 -1.90 11.19 7.83
CA ASP A 82 -2.20 11.74 6.50
C ASP A 82 -3.28 10.92 5.78
N ILE A 83 -3.19 9.58 5.88
CA ILE A 83 -4.23 8.67 5.37
C ILE A 83 -5.56 8.92 6.09
N GLU A 84 -5.55 9.04 7.42
CA GLU A 84 -6.76 9.29 8.22
C GLU A 84 -7.45 10.60 7.83
N SER A 85 -6.68 11.67 7.60
CA SER A 85 -7.21 12.96 7.15
C SER A 85 -8.00 12.85 5.84
N ILE A 86 -7.44 12.13 4.85
CA ILE A 86 -8.11 11.91 3.56
C ILE A 86 -9.28 10.95 3.70
N TYR A 87 -9.12 9.89 4.49
CA TYR A 87 -10.20 8.96 4.81
C TYR A 87 -11.41 9.72 5.37
N LEU A 88 -11.22 10.58 6.35
CA LEU A 88 -12.28 11.39 6.96
C LEU A 88 -12.90 12.38 5.98
N HIS A 89 -12.14 12.92 5.02
CA HIS A 89 -12.70 13.77 3.99
C HIS A 89 -13.76 13.02 3.16
N PHE A 90 -13.42 11.86 2.61
CA PHE A 90 -14.32 11.09 1.74
C PHE A 90 -15.44 10.40 2.51
N ALA A 91 -15.14 9.81 3.67
CA ALA A 91 -16.13 9.08 4.48
C ALA A 91 -17.26 9.99 5.00
N ASN A 92 -17.02 11.29 5.14
CA ASN A 92 -18.01 12.26 5.61
C ASN A 92 -18.73 13.00 4.45
N GLN A 93 -18.44 12.69 3.19
CA GLN A 93 -19.20 13.27 2.08
C GLN A 93 -20.62 12.69 2.05
N PRO A 94 -21.65 13.52 1.81
CA PRO A 94 -23.01 13.02 1.65
C PRO A 94 -23.06 12.03 0.49
N VAL A 95 -23.85 10.96 0.69
CA VAL A 95 -24.16 10.02 -0.39
C VAL A 95 -25.09 10.76 -1.35
N GLU A 96 -24.61 11.17 -2.52
CA GLU A 96 -25.52 11.54 -3.60
C GLU A 96 -26.20 10.24 -4.09
N ASP A 97 -27.53 10.24 -4.09
CA ASP A 97 -28.41 9.07 -4.34
C ASP A 97 -28.34 8.50 -5.77
N ASP A 98 -27.41 8.95 -6.61
CA ASP A 98 -27.37 8.61 -8.04
C ASP A 98 -26.75 7.23 -8.36
N ASP A 99 -26.20 6.51 -7.37
CA ASP A 99 -25.67 5.15 -7.55
C ASP A 99 -26.71 4.03 -7.30
N LEU A 100 -28.00 4.37 -7.19
CA LEU A 100 -29.11 3.41 -7.01
C LEU A 100 -29.99 3.18 -8.27
N LEU A 101 -29.50 3.52 -9.48
CA LEU A 101 -30.21 3.23 -10.75
C LEU A 101 -29.48 2.24 -11.65
#